data_AF-A0A8S3WWF0-F1
#
_entry.id   AF-A0A8S3WWF0-F1
#
_cell.length_a   1.000
_cell.length_b   1.000
_cell.length_c   1.000
_cell.angle_alpha   90.00
_cell.angle_beta   90.00
_cell.angle_gamma   90.00
#
_symmetry.space_group_name_H-M   'P 1'
#
loop_
_entity.id
_entity.type
_entity.pdbx_description
1 polymer ?
#
loop_
_entity_poly.entity_id
_entity_poly.type
_entity_poly.pdbx_seq_one_letter_code
_entity_poly.pdbx_strand_id
1 'polypeptide(L)'
;MTTPRSNASNARKRNARKKRDKIIKDKDKKIEYYRKKSEKYRKRLERLEKAKTKKNVDTPNTKLTEMCDSPGARREVVRKALFGEVLNAQLKENYANLKTCKEKQIFGKVVSGKLIHKYKLWRSKDSSISYKTIQKSARQSGLVPKLRTRKDKISSDCINTVRTFYENDDNSRLGAGKRECLTRKGVKKQKR
;
A
#
# COMPACT_ATOMS: atom_id res chain seq x y z
N MET A 1 -41.33 40.03 -25.64
CA MET A 1 -40.11 39.99 -24.80
C MET A 1 -40.42 39.21 -23.51
N THR A 2 -40.22 37.89 -23.48
CA THR A 2 -40.44 37.05 -22.28
C THR A 2 -39.39 35.94 -22.22
N THR A 3 -38.29 36.16 -21.50
CA THR A 3 -37.40 35.10 -21.01
C THR A 3 -37.71 34.84 -19.52
N PRO A 4 -37.05 33.91 -18.79
CA PRO A 4 -37.07 32.45 -18.87
C PRO A 4 -37.47 31.85 -17.50
N ARG A 5 -38.76 31.83 -17.15
CA ARG A 5 -39.23 31.41 -15.80
C ARG A 5 -39.11 29.90 -15.55
N SER A 6 -39.15 29.07 -16.60
CA SER A 6 -39.12 27.60 -16.53
C SER A 6 -37.74 27.03 -16.14
N ASN A 7 -36.66 27.62 -16.64
CA ASN A 7 -35.29 27.14 -16.39
C ASN A 7 -34.84 27.34 -14.94
N ALA A 8 -35.19 28.49 -14.33
CA ALA A 8 -34.88 28.76 -12.92
C ALA A 8 -35.65 27.83 -11.95
N SER A 9 -36.91 27.53 -12.26
CA SER A 9 -37.73 26.59 -11.48
C SER A 9 -37.17 25.15 -11.56
N ASN A 10 -36.80 24.71 -12.76
CA ASN A 10 -36.18 23.40 -12.98
C ASN A 10 -34.79 23.28 -12.31
N ALA A 11 -33.99 24.36 -12.32
CA ALA A 11 -32.72 24.41 -11.60
C ALA A 11 -32.91 24.33 -10.08
N ARG A 12 -33.91 25.01 -9.51
CA ARG A 12 -34.26 24.93 -8.08
C ARG A 12 -34.69 23.51 -7.68
N LYS A 13 -35.55 22.86 -8.47
CA LYS A 13 -35.97 21.46 -8.24
C LYS A 13 -34.77 20.50 -8.29
N ARG A 14 -33.86 20.68 -9.26
CA ARG A 14 -32.63 19.88 -9.39
C ARG A 14 -31.71 20.06 -8.19
N ASN A 15 -31.52 21.30 -7.73
CA ASN A 15 -30.70 21.60 -6.55
C ASN A 15 -31.32 21.05 -5.26
N ALA A 16 -32.64 21.11 -5.11
CA ALA A 16 -33.33 20.48 -3.98
C ALA A 16 -33.17 18.96 -3.96
N ARG A 17 -33.26 18.29 -5.12
CA ARG A 17 -32.96 16.84 -5.26
C ARG A 17 -31.52 16.53 -4.84
N LYS A 18 -30.54 17.24 -5.41
CA LYS A 18 -29.12 17.08 -5.04
C LYS A 18 -28.86 17.26 -3.55
N LYS A 19 -29.51 18.23 -2.89
CA LYS A 19 -29.40 18.44 -1.44
C LYS A 19 -29.98 17.25 -0.67
N ARG A 20 -31.16 16.74 -1.04
CA ARG A 20 -31.76 15.56 -0.43
C ARG A 20 -30.88 14.33 -0.61
N ASP A 21 -30.39 14.08 -1.82
CA ASP A 21 -29.53 12.94 -2.13
C ASP A 21 -28.23 12.99 -1.32
N LYS A 22 -27.64 14.18 -1.16
CA LYS A 22 -26.47 14.39 -0.30
C LYS A 22 -26.78 14.05 1.16
N ILE A 23 -27.92 14.53 1.69
CA ILE A 23 -28.34 14.24 3.07
C ILE A 23 -28.57 12.74 3.28
N ILE A 24 -29.24 12.06 2.34
CA ILE A 24 -29.45 10.62 2.39
C ILE A 24 -28.12 9.88 2.39
N LYS A 25 -27.22 10.22 1.46
CA LYS A 25 -25.88 9.61 1.38
C LYS A 25 -25.06 9.79 2.66
N ASP A 26 -25.13 10.96 3.28
CA ASP A 26 -24.43 11.24 4.53
C ASP A 26 -25.06 10.49 5.72
N LYS A 27 -26.39 10.32 5.74
CA LYS A 27 -27.09 9.48 6.72
C LYS A 27 -26.72 8.00 6.55
N ASP A 28 -26.72 7.48 5.33
CA ASP A 28 -26.36 6.09 5.04
C ASP A 28 -24.92 5.77 5.46
N LYS A 29 -23.98 6.68 5.18
CA LYS A 29 -22.59 6.57 5.66
C LYS A 29 -22.51 6.51 7.18
N LYS A 30 -23.28 7.34 7.89
CA LYS A 30 -23.33 7.33 9.36
C LYS A 30 -23.92 6.01 9.87
N ILE A 31 -25.00 5.52 9.28
CA ILE A 31 -25.61 4.24 9.63
C ILE A 31 -24.61 3.10 9.42
N GLU A 32 -23.91 3.07 8.29
CA GLU A 32 -22.89 2.06 8.00
C GLU A 32 -21.73 2.13 9.00
N TYR A 33 -21.26 3.34 9.34
CA TYR A 33 -20.24 3.55 10.36
C TYR A 33 -20.66 2.99 11.72
N TYR A 34 -21.88 3.31 12.19
CA TYR A 34 -22.38 2.82 13.47
C TYR A 34 -22.65 1.32 13.46
N ARG A 35 -23.11 0.74 12.35
CA ARG A 35 -23.24 -0.72 12.17
C ARG A 35 -21.88 -1.42 12.28
N LYS A 36 -20.84 -0.91 11.60
CA LYS A 36 -19.49 -1.46 11.72
C LYS A 36 -18.95 -1.35 13.15
N LYS A 37 -19.24 -0.23 13.82
CA LYS A 37 -18.81 0.02 15.19
C LYS A 37 -19.52 -0.89 16.20
N SER A 38 -20.83 -1.10 16.06
CA SER A 38 -21.59 -2.03 16.90
C SER A 38 -21.13 -3.48 16.70
N GLU A 39 -20.91 -3.90 15.45
CA GLU A 39 -20.40 -5.24 15.17
C GLU A 39 -18.99 -5.47 15.76
N LYS A 40 -18.11 -4.46 15.65
CA LYS A 40 -16.78 -4.48 16.28
C LYS A 40 -16.88 -4.67 17.79
N TYR A 41 -17.74 -3.91 18.47
CA TYR A 41 -17.89 -4.02 19.92
C TYR A 41 -18.57 -5.32 20.35
N ARG A 42 -19.59 -5.78 19.62
CA ARG A 42 -20.21 -7.11 19.83
C ARG A 42 -19.17 -8.22 19.77
N LYS A 43 -18.37 -8.27 18.68
CA LYS A 43 -17.28 -9.25 18.53
C LYS A 43 -16.21 -9.12 19.62
N ARG A 44 -15.92 -7.90 20.10
CA ARG A 44 -14.97 -7.67 21.20
C ARG A 44 -15.51 -8.22 22.51
N LEU A 45 -16.78 -7.97 22.81
CA LEU A 45 -17.46 -8.45 24.00
C LEU A 45 -17.53 -9.99 24.00
N GLU A 46 -17.93 -10.60 22.89
CA GLU A 46 -17.95 -12.05 22.72
C GLU A 46 -16.56 -12.68 22.98
N ARG A 47 -15.48 -12.07 22.49
CA ARG A 47 -14.11 -12.53 22.76
C ARG A 47 -13.74 -12.40 24.23
N LEU A 48 -14.15 -11.33 24.90
CA LEU A 48 -13.90 -11.12 26.33
C LEU A 48 -14.66 -12.14 27.18
N GLU A 49 -15.92 -12.43 26.86
CA GLU A 49 -16.72 -13.44 27.56
C GLU A 49 -16.15 -14.84 27.35
N LYS A 50 -15.73 -15.17 26.13
CA LYS A 50 -15.00 -16.41 25.82
C LYS A 50 -13.68 -16.51 26.58
N ALA A 51 -12.97 -15.40 26.77
CA ALA A 51 -11.73 -15.37 27.55
C ALA A 51 -11.98 -15.55 29.07
N LYS A 52 -13.10 -15.04 29.60
CA LYS A 52 -13.48 -15.23 31.01
C LYS A 52 -13.85 -16.69 31.33
N THR A 53 -14.48 -17.38 30.39
CA THR A 53 -14.97 -18.76 30.57
C THR A 53 -13.89 -19.81 30.30
N LYS A 54 -12.99 -19.57 29.34
CA LYS A 54 -11.84 -20.45 29.09
C LYS A 54 -10.69 -20.10 30.04
N LYS A 55 -10.62 -20.77 31.20
CA LYS A 55 -9.52 -20.62 32.18
C LYS A 55 -8.12 -20.83 31.59
N ASN A 56 -7.98 -21.59 30.50
CA ASN A 56 -6.71 -21.80 29.80
C ASN A 56 -6.94 -21.70 28.29
N VAL A 57 -6.94 -20.48 27.75
CA VAL A 57 -6.71 -20.34 26.31
C VAL A 57 -5.22 -20.45 26.11
N ASP A 58 -4.80 -21.56 25.50
CA ASP A 58 -3.42 -21.85 25.10
C ASP A 58 -2.98 -20.84 24.01
N THR A 59 -2.81 -19.58 24.42
CA THR A 59 -2.38 -18.49 23.56
C THR A 59 -0.86 -18.50 23.46
N PRO A 60 -0.29 -18.00 22.35
CA PRO A 60 1.16 -17.89 22.24
C PRO A 60 1.82 -17.12 23.38
N ASN A 61 1.11 -16.15 23.99
CA ASN A 61 1.63 -15.37 25.11
C ASN A 61 1.58 -16.16 26.42
N THR A 62 0.45 -16.79 26.75
CA THR A 62 0.32 -17.60 27.97
C THR A 62 1.31 -18.76 27.96
N LYS A 63 1.45 -19.45 26.82
CA LYS A 63 2.45 -20.51 26.64
C LYS A 63 3.88 -20.01 26.78
N LEU A 64 4.19 -18.79 26.31
CA LEU A 64 5.52 -18.21 26.48
C LEU A 64 5.81 -17.87 27.96
N THR A 65 4.83 -17.34 28.71
CA THR A 65 4.97 -17.13 30.16
C THR A 65 5.21 -18.45 30.89
N GLU A 66 4.43 -19.49 30.61
CA GLU A 66 4.64 -20.83 31.20
C GLU A 66 6.02 -21.42 30.87
N MET A 67 6.49 -21.24 29.63
CA MET A 67 7.84 -21.64 29.22
C MET A 67 8.94 -20.84 29.94
N CYS A 68 8.70 -19.57 30.25
CA CYS A 68 9.64 -18.74 31.01
C CYS A 68 9.71 -19.15 32.49
N ASP A 69 8.60 -19.63 33.06
CA ASP A 69 8.54 -20.07 34.46
C ASP A 69 9.23 -21.44 34.67
N SER A 70 9.26 -22.28 33.63
CA SER A 70 9.93 -23.58 33.65
C SER A 70 11.45 -23.48 33.36
N PRO A 71 12.37 -23.93 34.24
CA PRO A 71 13.81 -23.71 34.07
C PRO A 71 14.43 -24.28 32.78
N GLY A 72 13.95 -25.45 32.33
CA GLY A 72 14.40 -26.09 31.09
C GLY A 72 13.97 -25.32 29.84
N ALA A 73 12.68 -25.01 29.74
CA ALA A 73 12.11 -24.28 28.61
C ALA A 73 12.57 -22.81 28.56
N ARG A 74 12.82 -22.18 29.71
CA ARG A 74 13.34 -20.81 29.81
C ARG A 74 14.65 -20.65 29.06
N ARG A 75 15.55 -21.63 29.18
CA ARG A 75 16.85 -21.63 28.47
C ARG A 75 16.66 -21.60 26.95
N GLU A 76 15.67 -22.31 26.42
CA GLU A 76 15.37 -22.26 24.99
C GLU A 76 14.79 -20.93 24.54
N VAL A 77 13.90 -20.34 25.34
CA VAL A 77 13.31 -19.03 25.06
C VAL A 77 14.40 -17.96 25.01
N VAL A 78 15.27 -17.94 26.03
CA VAL A 78 16.42 -17.01 26.08
C VAL A 78 17.35 -17.22 24.89
N ARG A 79 17.69 -18.47 24.55
CA ARG A 79 18.55 -18.76 23.39
C ARG A 79 17.95 -18.23 22.07
N LYS A 80 16.65 -18.44 21.85
CA LYS A 80 15.95 -17.97 20.64
C LYS A 80 15.86 -16.45 20.60
N ALA A 81 15.61 -15.80 21.74
CA ALA A 81 15.58 -14.34 21.86
C ALA A 81 16.96 -13.73 21.57
N LEU A 82 18.00 -14.22 22.26
CA LEU A 82 19.39 -13.78 22.09
C LEU A 82 19.85 -13.93 20.63
N PHE A 83 19.52 -15.06 19.99
CA PHE A 83 19.85 -15.25 18.58
C PHE A 83 19.21 -14.19 17.66
N GLY A 84 17.95 -13.83 17.93
CA GLY A 84 17.27 -12.75 17.21
C GLY A 84 17.93 -11.39 17.42
N GLU A 85 18.35 -11.08 18.64
CA GLU A 85 19.04 -9.83 18.99
C GLU A 85 20.41 -9.72 18.31
N VAL A 86 21.23 -10.76 18.42
CA VAL A 86 22.57 -10.83 17.80
C VAL A 86 22.45 -10.69 16.29
N LEU A 87 21.52 -11.41 15.64
CA LEU A 87 21.29 -11.26 14.21
C LEU A 87 20.87 -9.84 13.84
N ASN A 88 19.97 -9.22 14.62
CA ASN A 88 19.53 -7.85 14.34
C ASN A 88 20.69 -6.85 14.47
N ALA A 89 21.54 -7.01 15.48
CA ALA A 89 22.73 -6.19 15.68
C ALA A 89 23.71 -6.32 14.50
N GLN A 90 24.04 -7.55 14.10
CA GLN A 90 24.93 -7.81 12.96
C GLN A 90 24.38 -7.25 11.65
N LEU A 91 23.08 -7.44 11.37
CA LEU A 91 22.47 -6.88 10.18
C LEU A 91 22.47 -5.35 10.19
N LYS A 92 22.37 -4.73 11.36
CA LYS A 92 22.43 -3.29 11.52
C LYS A 92 23.81 -2.72 11.27
N GLU A 93 24.82 -3.35 11.85
CA GLU A 93 26.22 -3.01 11.62
C GLU A 93 26.59 -3.18 10.14
N ASN A 94 26.27 -4.34 9.56
CA ASN A 94 26.52 -4.62 8.15
C ASN A 94 25.86 -3.59 7.24
N TYR A 95 24.59 -3.23 7.51
CA TYR A 95 23.88 -2.21 6.72
C TYR A 95 24.48 -0.80 6.88
N ALA A 96 24.97 -0.45 8.07
CA ALA A 96 25.62 0.82 8.34
C ALA A 96 26.95 0.95 7.60
N ASN A 97 27.71 -0.14 7.49
CA ASN A 97 29.00 -0.20 6.79
C ASN A 97 28.89 -0.11 5.25
N LEU A 98 27.69 -0.26 4.67
CA LEU A 98 27.47 -0.10 3.23
C LEU A 98 27.51 1.37 2.83
N LYS A 99 28.32 1.70 1.82
CA LYS A 99 28.53 3.07 1.37
C LYS A 99 27.51 3.46 0.31
N THR A 100 27.22 2.57 -0.64
CA THR A 100 26.40 2.93 -1.81
C THR A 100 24.93 2.53 -1.67
N CYS A 101 24.04 3.29 -2.31
CA CYS A 101 22.62 2.94 -2.40
C CYS A 101 22.39 1.61 -3.12
N LYS A 102 23.27 1.23 -4.07
CA LYS A 102 23.22 -0.06 -4.76
C LYS A 102 23.47 -1.21 -3.79
N GLU A 103 24.54 -1.12 -3.01
CA GLU A 103 24.86 -2.09 -1.96
C GLU A 103 23.72 -2.26 -0.97
N LYS A 104 23.13 -1.16 -0.48
CA LYS A 104 22.00 -1.21 0.45
C LYS A 104 20.77 -1.90 -0.13
N GLN A 105 20.51 -1.72 -1.44
CA GLN A 105 19.42 -2.41 -2.13
C GLN A 105 19.71 -3.91 -2.31
N ILE A 106 20.94 -4.26 -2.69
CA ILE A 106 21.38 -5.65 -2.82
C ILE A 106 21.29 -6.34 -1.45
N PHE A 107 21.82 -5.73 -0.40
CA PHE A 107 21.73 -6.23 0.97
C PHE A 107 20.27 -6.48 1.37
N GLY A 108 19.38 -5.52 1.13
CA GLY A 108 17.96 -5.67 1.38
C GLY A 108 17.34 -6.87 0.66
N LYS A 109 17.78 -7.20 -0.56
CA LYS A 109 17.34 -8.36 -1.35
C LYS A 109 17.93 -9.68 -0.88
N VAL A 110 19.22 -9.70 -0.55
CA VAL A 110 19.93 -10.90 -0.07
C VAL A 110 19.34 -11.32 1.28
N VAL A 111 19.12 -10.34 2.14
CA VAL A 111 18.66 -10.60 3.50
C VAL A 111 17.15 -10.83 3.55
N SER A 112 16.34 -10.32 2.60
CA SER A 112 14.89 -10.52 2.56
C SER A 112 14.45 -11.94 2.17
N GLY A 113 14.78 -12.91 3.03
CA GLY A 113 14.47 -14.33 2.83
C GLY A 113 13.64 -14.95 3.95
N LYS A 114 13.60 -16.29 3.95
CA LYS A 114 12.89 -17.11 4.94
C LYS A 114 13.37 -16.82 6.38
N LEU A 115 14.66 -16.51 6.56
CA LEU A 115 15.27 -16.29 7.88
C LEU A 115 14.71 -15.04 8.58
N ILE A 116 14.60 -13.92 7.87
CA ILE A 116 14.00 -12.68 8.39
C ILE A 116 12.53 -12.87 8.77
N HIS A 117 11.80 -13.69 8.00
CA HIS A 117 10.41 -14.01 8.30
C HIS A 117 10.28 -14.94 9.50
N LYS A 118 11.14 -15.96 9.61
CA LYS A 118 11.18 -16.93 10.73
C LYS A 118 11.38 -16.22 12.07
N TYR A 119 12.35 -15.32 12.15
CA TYR A 119 12.68 -14.59 13.38
C TYR A 119 11.96 -13.23 13.49
N LYS A 120 11.08 -12.91 12.53
CA LYS A 120 10.28 -11.66 12.49
C LYS A 120 11.11 -10.39 12.71
N LEU A 121 12.35 -10.37 12.24
CA LEU A 121 13.29 -9.27 12.51
C LEU A 121 12.77 -7.92 12.01
N TRP A 122 11.95 -7.92 10.95
CA TRP A 122 11.26 -6.75 10.40
C TRP A 122 10.20 -6.10 11.31
N ARG A 123 9.78 -6.77 12.38
CA ARG A 123 8.83 -6.22 13.37
C ARG A 123 9.51 -5.39 14.44
N SER A 124 10.83 -5.50 14.61
CA SER A 124 11.54 -4.68 15.57
C SER A 124 11.54 -3.22 15.11
N LYS A 125 11.26 -2.30 16.05
CA LYS A 125 11.24 -0.85 15.79
C LYS A 125 12.60 -0.36 15.30
N ASP A 126 13.67 -1.02 15.75
CA ASP A 126 15.06 -0.69 15.42
C ASP A 126 15.66 -1.59 14.33
N SER A 127 14.81 -2.29 13.56
CA SER A 127 15.30 -3.17 12.50
C SER A 127 15.85 -2.38 11.32
N SER A 128 17.01 -2.81 10.80
CA SER A 128 17.56 -2.25 9.57
C SER A 128 16.77 -2.65 8.32
N ILE A 129 15.84 -3.60 8.46
CA ILE A 129 15.08 -4.20 7.36
C ILE A 129 13.59 -4.03 7.63
N SER A 130 13.03 -2.92 7.15
CA SER A 130 11.59 -2.67 7.23
C SER A 130 10.78 -3.65 6.39
N TYR A 131 9.54 -3.94 6.83
CA TYR A 131 8.53 -4.66 6.04
C TYR A 131 8.37 -4.13 4.61
N LYS A 132 8.42 -2.79 4.45
CA LYS A 132 8.30 -2.15 3.12
C LYS A 132 9.48 -2.51 2.21
N THR A 133 10.68 -2.66 2.79
CA THR A 133 11.90 -3.05 2.06
C THR A 133 11.77 -4.49 1.58
N ILE A 134 11.30 -5.39 2.44
CA ILE A 134 11.04 -6.81 2.10
C ILE A 134 10.00 -6.92 0.98
N GLN A 135 8.86 -6.23 1.11
CA GLN A 135 7.80 -6.30 0.10
C GLN A 135 8.25 -5.77 -1.27
N LYS A 136 9.10 -4.74 -1.30
CA LYS A 136 9.69 -4.24 -2.55
C LYS A 136 10.67 -5.23 -3.16
N SER A 137 11.48 -5.89 -2.34
CA SER A 137 12.42 -6.92 -2.82
C SER A 137 11.71 -8.14 -3.41
N ALA A 138 10.62 -8.61 -2.79
CA ALA A 138 9.85 -9.76 -3.27
C ALA A 138 9.20 -9.52 -4.66
N ARG A 139 8.97 -8.25 -5.03
CA ARG A 139 8.40 -7.87 -6.33
C ARG A 139 9.45 -7.74 -7.43
N GLN A 140 10.74 -7.86 -7.11
CA GLN A 140 11.83 -7.74 -8.07
C GLN A 140 12.55 -9.09 -8.17
N SER A 141 12.52 -9.69 -9.36
CA SER A 141 13.32 -10.88 -9.64
C SER A 141 14.81 -10.52 -9.75
N GLY A 142 15.67 -11.29 -9.10
CA GLY A 142 17.12 -11.17 -9.21
C GLY A 142 17.78 -10.10 -8.33
N LEU A 143 19.11 -10.22 -8.21
CA LEU A 143 19.93 -9.33 -7.36
C LEU A 143 20.19 -7.96 -7.98
N VAL A 144 19.90 -7.75 -9.28
CA VAL A 144 20.19 -6.50 -9.97
C VAL A 144 19.35 -5.35 -9.37
N PRO A 145 19.98 -4.34 -8.75
CA PRO A 145 19.25 -3.19 -8.22
C PRO A 145 18.72 -2.33 -9.37
N LYS A 146 17.40 -2.07 -9.41
CA LYS A 146 16.82 -1.11 -10.36
C LYS A 146 17.11 0.30 -9.87
N LEU A 147 18.16 0.91 -10.41
CA LEU A 147 18.41 2.34 -10.20
C LEU A 147 17.30 3.15 -10.87
N ARG A 148 16.75 4.11 -10.14
CA ARG A 148 15.84 5.09 -10.73
C ARG A 148 16.64 5.97 -11.69
N THR A 149 16.24 5.97 -12.93
CA THR A 149 16.74 6.87 -13.96
C THR A 149 15.93 8.17 -13.96
N ARG A 150 16.39 9.20 -14.68
CA ARG A 150 15.63 10.46 -14.87
C ARG A 150 14.22 10.20 -15.42
N LYS A 151 14.05 9.18 -16.26
CA LYS A 151 12.76 8.77 -16.83
C LYS A 151 11.78 8.26 -15.77
N ASP A 152 12.26 7.60 -14.72
CA ASP A 152 11.42 7.09 -13.62
C ASP A 152 10.90 8.21 -12.69
N LYS A 153 11.40 9.44 -12.82
CA LYS A 153 10.87 10.62 -12.09
C LYS A 153 9.60 11.17 -12.73
N ILE A 154 9.38 10.89 -14.00
CA ILE A 154 8.23 11.40 -14.74
C ILE A 154 7.06 10.44 -14.48
N SER A 155 5.95 10.95 -13.96
CA SER A 155 4.75 10.14 -13.72
C SER A 155 4.24 9.54 -15.03
N SER A 156 3.75 8.30 -14.97
CA SER A 156 3.05 7.68 -16.11
C SER A 156 1.90 8.55 -16.60
N ASP A 157 1.23 9.24 -15.69
CA ASP A 157 0.11 10.12 -16.03
C ASP A 157 0.59 11.32 -16.81
N CYS A 158 1.70 11.94 -16.43
CA CYS A 158 2.30 13.03 -17.19
C CYS A 158 2.74 12.57 -18.59
N ILE A 159 3.37 11.41 -18.70
CA ILE A 159 3.75 10.82 -19.99
C ILE A 159 2.50 10.58 -20.85
N ASN A 160 1.44 10.04 -20.25
CA ASN A 160 0.19 9.79 -20.94
C ASN A 160 -0.51 11.09 -21.32
N THR A 161 -0.52 12.12 -20.48
CA THR A 161 -1.10 13.43 -20.79
C THR A 161 -0.37 14.09 -21.95
N VAL A 162 0.97 14.08 -21.95
CA VAL A 162 1.77 14.60 -23.07
C VAL A 162 1.50 13.78 -24.33
N ARG A 163 1.45 12.45 -24.22
CA ARG A 163 1.11 11.57 -25.34
C ARG A 163 -0.29 11.89 -25.89
N THR A 164 -1.31 11.97 -25.04
CA THR A 164 -2.67 12.30 -25.42
C THR A 164 -2.75 13.70 -26.03
N PHE A 165 -2.05 14.68 -25.46
CA PHE A 165 -1.98 16.04 -26.00
C PHE A 165 -1.44 16.04 -27.44
N TYR A 166 -0.36 15.31 -27.71
CA TYR A 166 0.15 15.18 -29.06
C TYR A 166 -0.71 14.26 -29.94
N GLU A 167 -1.40 13.25 -29.38
CA GLU A 167 -2.30 12.37 -30.12
C GLU A 167 -3.66 13.03 -30.47
N ASN A 168 -4.01 14.15 -29.84
CA ASN A 168 -5.20 14.92 -30.17
C ASN A 168 -5.04 15.59 -31.54
N ASP A 169 -5.97 15.28 -32.44
CA ASP A 169 -5.95 15.70 -33.86
C ASP A 169 -6.00 17.22 -34.02
N ASP A 170 -6.67 17.93 -33.10
CA ASP A 170 -6.77 19.40 -33.10
C ASP A 170 -5.40 20.09 -33.02
N ASN A 171 -4.44 19.48 -32.29
CA ASN A 171 -3.06 19.96 -32.20
C ASN A 171 -2.20 19.52 -33.40
N SER A 172 -2.69 18.57 -34.20
CA SER A 172 -2.03 18.04 -35.39
C SER A 172 -2.38 18.81 -36.68
N ARG A 173 -3.47 19.58 -36.68
CA ARG A 173 -3.96 20.35 -37.83
C ARG A 173 -3.12 21.59 -38.16
N LEU A 174 -2.26 22.04 -37.24
CA LEU A 174 -1.43 23.23 -37.43
C LEU A 174 -0.15 22.98 -38.27
N GLY A 175 0.15 21.74 -38.69
CA GLY A 175 1.38 21.49 -39.45
C GLY A 175 1.53 20.11 -40.08
N ALA A 176 0.60 19.68 -40.95
CA ALA A 176 0.81 18.44 -41.71
C ALA A 176 0.22 18.50 -43.13
N GLY A 177 1.07 18.26 -44.13
CA GLY A 177 0.66 18.02 -45.51
C GLY A 177 0.15 16.58 -45.74
N LYS A 178 -0.58 16.35 -46.84
CA LYS A 178 -1.21 15.04 -47.19
C LYS A 178 -0.26 13.83 -47.22
N ARG A 179 1.06 14.06 -47.36
CA ARG A 179 2.11 13.02 -47.39
C ARG A 179 2.61 12.58 -46.00
N GLU A 180 2.14 13.22 -44.94
CA GLU A 180 2.61 12.99 -43.58
C GLU A 180 1.64 12.17 -42.74
N CYS A 181 0.82 11.29 -43.33
CA CYS A 181 -0.11 10.44 -42.59
C CYS A 181 0.15 8.94 -42.77
N LEU A 182 0.02 8.15 -41.70
CA LEU A 182 0.02 6.69 -41.64
C LEU A 182 -1.27 6.16 -41.03
N THR A 183 -1.71 4.97 -41.43
CA THR A 183 -2.91 4.33 -40.83
C THR A 183 -2.48 3.31 -39.79
N ARG A 184 -2.93 3.47 -38.54
CA ARG A 184 -2.64 2.54 -37.44
C ARG A 184 -3.93 2.13 -36.73
N LYS A 185 -4.22 0.84 -36.69
CA LYS A 185 -5.47 0.27 -36.14
C LYS A 185 -6.74 0.86 -36.77
N GLY A 186 -6.76 1.01 -38.09
CA GLY A 186 -7.91 1.54 -38.83
C GLY A 186 -8.11 3.07 -38.74
N VAL A 187 -7.32 3.77 -37.93
CA VAL A 187 -7.37 5.24 -37.81
C VAL A 187 -6.19 5.86 -38.55
N LYS A 188 -6.46 6.82 -39.43
CA LYS A 188 -5.43 7.61 -40.12
C LYS A 188 -4.84 8.60 -39.11
N LYS A 189 -3.52 8.60 -38.96
CA LYS A 189 -2.75 9.38 -38.00
C LYS A 189 -1.61 10.09 -38.72
N GLN A 190 -1.07 11.18 -38.19
CA GLN A 190 0.16 11.76 -38.72
C GLN A 190 1.36 10.81 -38.51
N LYS A 191 2.31 10.77 -39.43
CA LYS A 191 3.59 10.07 -39.34
C LYS A 191 4.45 10.82 -38.32
N ARG A 192 4.72 10.17 -37.18
CA ARG A 192 5.53 10.69 -36.07
C ARG A 192 6.38 9.58 -35.49
#